data_AF-A0A6P4IHM6-F1
#
_entry.id   AF-A0A6P4IHM6-F1
#
_cell.length_a   1.000
_cell.length_b   1.000
_cell.length_c   1.000
_cell.angle_alpha   90.00
_cell.angle_beta   90.00
_cell.angle_gamma   90.00
#
_symmetry.space_group_name_H-M   'P 1'
#
loop_
_entity.id
_entity.type
_entity.pdbx_description
1 polymer ?
#
loop_
_entity_poly.entity_id
_entity_poly.type
_entity_poly.pdbx_seq_one_letter_code
_entity_poly.pdbx_strand_id
1 'polypeptide(L)'
;MADDDDKPKKHTLDTLFAVYANHQVIPTEIENEVFDGILLSQLDAWLEQAKLMPNPITRTQTGLIYMRYKKWRLEYEDFLEVLQQLALDNDLGLDEMKQTMLDAGVPSGDTGLVAVK
;
A
#
# COMPACT_ATOMS: atom_id res chain seq x y z
N MET A 1 11.73 17.24 34.46
CA MET A 1 12.08 15.82 34.27
C MET A 1 11.16 15.30 33.20
N ALA A 2 11.73 14.93 32.05
CA ALA A 2 11.13 14.17 30.94
C ALA A 2 9.68 14.51 30.53
N ASP A 3 9.52 15.60 29.78
CA ASP A 3 8.46 15.69 28.77
C ASP A 3 8.96 14.92 27.53
N ASP A 4 8.83 13.59 27.58
CA ASP A 4 9.07 12.67 26.46
C ASP A 4 7.71 12.13 25.98
N ASP A 5 6.84 13.04 25.57
CA ASP A 5 5.54 12.74 24.95
C ASP A 5 5.44 13.45 23.59
N ASP A 6 6.41 13.19 22.72
CA ASP A 6 6.27 13.40 21.27
C ASP A 6 6.74 12.12 20.57
N LYS A 7 6.03 11.02 20.86
CA LYS A 7 6.16 9.81 20.05
C LYS A 7 5.26 10.05 18.84
N PRO A 8 5.80 10.28 17.62
CA PRO A 8 4.96 10.43 16.44
C PRO A 8 4.05 9.20 16.37
N LYS A 9 2.77 9.38 16.08
CA LYS A 9 1.81 8.29 15.88
C LYS A 9 2.41 7.35 14.83
N LYS A 10 3.14 6.31 15.27
CA LYS A 10 3.80 5.36 14.38
C LYS A 10 2.68 4.60 13.70
N HIS A 11 2.40 4.93 12.46
CA HIS A 11 1.48 4.16 11.65
C HIS A 11 1.95 2.71 11.63
N THR A 12 1.02 1.76 11.81
CA THR A 12 1.29 0.34 11.57
C THR A 12 0.98 0.01 10.12
N LEU A 13 1.50 -1.14 9.65
CA LEU A 13 1.30 -1.56 8.27
C LEU A 13 -0.20 -1.81 7.98
N ASP A 14 -0.91 -2.36 8.96
CA ASP A 14 -2.36 -2.55 8.95
C ASP A 14 -3.12 -1.22 8.83
N THR A 15 -2.74 -0.20 9.61
CA THR A 15 -3.38 1.11 9.51
C THR A 15 -3.11 1.77 8.15
N LEU A 16 -1.89 1.68 7.62
CA LEU A 16 -1.60 2.20 6.28
C LEU A 16 -2.30 1.41 5.20
N PHE A 17 -2.42 0.09 5.34
CA PHE A 17 -3.17 -0.76 4.42
C PHE A 17 -4.62 -0.27 4.30
N ALA A 18 -5.30 -0.02 5.42
CA ALA A 18 -6.65 0.52 5.41
C ALA A 18 -6.74 1.89 4.72
N VAL A 19 -5.73 2.76 4.93
CA VAL A 19 -5.67 4.07 4.27
C VAL A 19 -5.48 3.92 2.76
N TYR A 20 -4.56 3.06 2.30
CA TYR A 20 -4.32 2.82 0.87
C TYR A 20 -5.50 2.11 0.19
N ALA A 21 -6.16 1.16 0.87
CA ALA A 21 -7.35 0.47 0.38
C ALA A 21 -8.52 1.41 0.05
N ASN A 22 -8.55 2.57 0.73
CA ASN A 22 -9.57 3.60 0.60
C ASN A 22 -9.06 4.87 -0.08
N HIS A 23 -7.82 4.87 -0.58
CA HIS A 23 -7.25 5.97 -1.35
C HIS A 23 -7.59 5.84 -2.83
N GLN A 24 -7.95 6.94 -3.49
CA GLN A 24 -8.43 6.98 -4.88
C GLN A 24 -9.68 6.12 -5.14
N VAL A 25 -10.74 6.34 -4.36
CA VAL A 25 -12.05 5.73 -4.61
C VAL A 25 -12.56 6.15 -5.99
N ILE A 26 -12.94 5.17 -6.80
CA ILE A 26 -13.43 5.37 -8.16
C ILE A 26 -14.71 6.22 -8.07
N PRO A 27 -14.82 7.32 -8.85
CA PRO A 27 -15.93 8.28 -8.72
C PRO A 27 -17.33 7.71 -9.03
N THR A 28 -17.41 6.46 -9.45
CA THR A 28 -18.67 5.75 -9.74
C THR A 28 -19.31 5.10 -8.51
N GLU A 29 -18.59 4.99 -7.39
CA GLU A 29 -19.16 4.47 -6.15
C GLU A 29 -19.78 5.61 -5.35
N ILE A 30 -21.11 5.68 -5.43
CA ILE A 30 -21.94 6.59 -4.66
C ILE A 30 -21.97 6.06 -3.22
N GLU A 31 -21.55 6.90 -2.27
CA GLU A 31 -21.57 6.73 -0.80
C GLU A 31 -20.29 6.15 -0.16
N ASN A 32 -20.11 6.55 1.11
CA ASN A 32 -18.92 6.39 1.96
C ASN A 32 -18.62 4.92 2.32
N GLU A 33 -18.48 4.04 1.34
CA GLU A 33 -18.10 2.65 1.56
C GLU A 33 -16.61 2.58 1.91
N VAL A 34 -16.35 2.05 3.11
CA VAL A 34 -15.00 1.75 3.57
C VAL A 34 -14.71 0.31 3.18
N PHE A 35 -13.62 0.11 2.45
CA PHE A 35 -13.16 -1.20 2.02
C PHE A 35 -12.12 -1.75 2.99
N ASP A 36 -12.30 -3.00 3.40
CA ASP A 36 -11.32 -3.79 4.17
C ASP A 36 -10.24 -4.44 3.28
N GLY A 37 -10.21 -4.10 1.98
CA GLY A 37 -9.31 -4.72 1.01
C GLY A 37 -8.75 -3.77 -0.03
N ILE A 38 -7.51 -4.04 -0.46
CA ILE A 38 -6.73 -3.22 -1.39
C ILE A 38 -6.86 -3.71 -2.83
N LEU A 39 -6.95 -2.77 -3.78
CA LEU A 39 -6.86 -3.04 -5.22
C LEU A 39 -5.40 -3.19 -5.66
N LEU A 40 -5.17 -3.91 -6.76
CA LEU A 40 -3.84 -4.01 -7.38
C LEU A 40 -3.21 -2.64 -7.65
N SER A 41 -3.99 -1.69 -8.18
CA SER A 41 -3.50 -0.33 -8.46
C SER A 41 -3.10 0.43 -7.19
N GLN A 42 -3.78 0.19 -6.08
CA GLN A 42 -3.47 0.81 -4.79
C GLN A 42 -2.21 0.19 -4.17
N LEU A 43 -2.03 -1.13 -4.31
CA LEU A 43 -0.78 -1.83 -3.96
C LEU A 43 0.39 -1.29 -4.78
N ASP A 44 0.23 -1.23 -6.11
CA ASP A 44 1.25 -0.69 -7.01
C ASP A 44 1.63 0.75 -6.59
N ALA A 45 0.64 1.61 -6.34
CA ALA A 45 0.88 2.99 -5.93
C ALA A 45 1.66 3.08 -4.61
N TRP A 46 1.39 2.20 -3.65
CA TRP A 46 2.16 2.15 -2.40
C TRP A 46 3.61 1.71 -2.64
N LEU A 47 3.83 0.69 -3.47
CA LEU A 47 5.17 0.22 -3.83
C LEU A 47 5.95 1.29 -4.63
N GLU A 48 5.28 2.05 -5.49
CA GLU A 48 5.85 3.19 -6.22
C GLU A 48 6.27 4.30 -5.23
N GLN A 49 5.40 4.66 -4.28
CA GLN A 49 5.71 5.66 -3.24
C GLN A 49 6.85 5.20 -2.32
N ALA A 50 6.90 3.91 -2.00
CA ALA A 50 7.97 3.30 -1.22
C ALA A 50 9.29 3.13 -2.00
N LYS A 51 9.34 3.55 -3.28
CA LYS A 51 10.50 3.38 -4.18
C LYS A 51 10.94 1.92 -4.33
N LEU A 52 10.01 1.00 -4.15
CA LEU A 52 10.19 -0.44 -4.39
C LEU A 52 9.79 -0.84 -5.81
N MET A 53 9.05 0.04 -6.51
CA MET A 53 8.62 -0.10 -7.91
C MET A 53 9.05 1.14 -8.72
N PRO A 54 9.47 1.01 -9.99
CA PRO A 54 9.51 -0.19 -10.84
C PRO A 54 10.71 -1.13 -10.64
N ASN A 55 11.63 -0.79 -9.75
CA ASN A 55 12.80 -1.60 -9.42
C ASN A 55 13.01 -1.54 -7.90
N PRO A 56 13.18 -2.67 -7.20
CA PRO A 56 13.35 -4.03 -7.72
C PRO A 56 12.05 -4.72 -8.17
N ILE A 57 10.89 -4.29 -7.69
CA ILE A 57 9.60 -4.93 -7.99
C ILE A 57 8.96 -4.29 -9.23
N THR A 58 8.61 -5.11 -10.22
CA THR A 58 7.93 -4.66 -11.43
C THR A 58 6.42 -4.78 -11.34
N ARG A 59 5.71 -3.93 -12.10
CA ARG A 59 4.24 -3.96 -12.21
C ARG A 59 3.70 -5.29 -12.80
N THR A 60 4.52 -5.96 -13.61
CA THR A 60 4.20 -7.29 -14.13
C THR A 60 4.24 -8.34 -13.02
N GLN A 61 5.23 -8.29 -12.12
CA GLN A 61 5.31 -9.22 -10.99
C GLN A 61 4.11 -9.05 -10.05
N THR A 62 3.78 -7.81 -9.65
CA THR A 62 2.62 -7.55 -8.80
C THR A 62 1.33 -8.02 -9.45
N GLY A 63 1.13 -7.74 -10.74
CA GLY A 63 -0.03 -8.21 -11.50
C GLY A 63 -0.14 -9.73 -11.56
N LEU A 64 0.95 -10.44 -11.85
CA LEU A 64 0.95 -11.91 -11.91
C LEU A 64 0.63 -12.54 -10.56
N ILE A 65 1.23 -12.04 -9.47
CA ILE A 65 1.00 -12.55 -8.12
C ILE A 65 -0.45 -12.29 -7.69
N TYR A 66 -0.94 -11.05 -7.88
CA TYR A 66 -2.28 -10.63 -7.49
C TYR A 66 -3.37 -11.47 -8.18
N MET A 67 -3.20 -11.75 -9.48
CA MET A 67 -4.17 -12.53 -10.26
C MET A 67 -4.33 -13.98 -9.75
N ARG A 68 -3.38 -14.53 -8.97
CA ARG A 68 -3.50 -15.88 -8.39
C ARG A 68 -4.63 -15.99 -7.37
N TYR A 69 -4.96 -14.88 -6.69
CA TYR A 69 -6.00 -14.85 -5.65
C TYR A 69 -7.42 -14.84 -6.24
N LYS A 70 -7.59 -14.44 -7.51
CA LYS A 70 -8.90 -14.35 -8.18
C LYS A 70 -9.94 -13.52 -7.40
N LYS A 71 -9.47 -12.54 -6.62
CA LYS A 71 -10.28 -11.59 -5.86
C LYS A 71 -10.22 -10.22 -6.51
N TRP A 72 -11.29 -9.43 -6.35
CA TRP A 72 -11.28 -8.03 -6.78
C TRP A 72 -10.35 -7.20 -5.88
N ARG A 73 -10.49 -7.33 -4.56
CA ARG A 73 -9.63 -6.70 -3.55
C ARG A 73 -8.97 -7.78 -2.69
N LEU A 74 -7.72 -7.55 -2.29
CA LEU A 74 -7.03 -8.42 -1.34
C LEU A 74 -7.29 -7.95 0.08
N GLU A 75 -7.67 -8.88 0.95
CA GLU A 75 -7.74 -8.66 2.39
C GLU A 75 -6.32 -8.58 2.97
N TYR A 76 -6.18 -8.09 4.20
CA TYR A 76 -4.86 -7.84 4.79
C TYR A 76 -3.97 -9.10 4.87
N GLU A 77 -4.54 -10.27 5.16
CA GLU A 77 -3.81 -11.54 5.21
C GLU A 77 -3.25 -11.92 3.83
N ASP A 78 -4.07 -11.83 2.77
CA ASP A 78 -3.61 -12.09 1.40
C ASP A 78 -2.54 -11.09 0.97
N PHE A 79 -2.71 -9.82 1.35
CA PHE A 79 -1.71 -8.78 1.09
C PHE A 79 -0.36 -9.11 1.73
N LEU A 80 -0.33 -9.61 2.96
CA LEU A 80 0.92 -10.02 3.62
C LEU A 80 1.62 -11.17 2.87
N GLU A 81 0.84 -12.14 2.37
CA GLU A 81 1.36 -13.23 1.54
C GLU A 81 1.93 -12.71 0.21
N VAL A 82 1.28 -11.71 -0.41
CA VAL A 82 1.82 -11.03 -1.60
C VAL A 82 3.16 -10.35 -1.28
N LEU A 83 3.27 -9.63 -0.15
CA LEU A 83 4.54 -9.02 0.24
C LEU A 83 5.63 -10.07 0.48
N GLN A 84 5.29 -11.19 1.11
CA GLN A 84 6.23 -12.28 1.34
C GLN A 84 6.75 -12.86 0.01
N GLN A 85 5.86 -13.10 -0.96
CA GLN A 85 6.27 -13.57 -2.29
C GLN A 85 7.15 -12.54 -3.01
N LEU A 86 6.75 -11.27 -3.00
CA LEU A 86 7.51 -10.20 -3.64
C LEU A 86 8.90 -10.05 -3.03
N ALA A 87 9.01 -10.18 -1.71
CA ALA A 87 10.29 -10.16 -1.02
C ALA A 87 11.17 -11.34 -1.44
N LEU A 88 10.59 -12.55 -1.47
CA LEU A 88 11.29 -13.77 -1.88
C LEU A 88 11.76 -13.72 -3.35
N ASP A 89 10.90 -13.27 -4.27
CA ASP A 89 11.22 -13.22 -5.71
C ASP A 89 12.29 -12.17 -6.05
N ASN A 90 12.50 -11.18 -5.19
CA ASN A 90 13.42 -10.07 -5.41
C ASN A 90 14.60 -10.03 -4.42
N ASP A 91 14.81 -11.11 -3.65
CA ASP A 91 15.87 -11.22 -2.63
C ASP A 91 15.86 -10.05 -1.62
N LEU A 92 14.66 -9.62 -1.22
CA LEU A 92 14.46 -8.56 -0.22
C LEU A 92 14.16 -9.18 1.15
N GLY A 93 14.63 -8.53 2.22
CA GLY A 93 14.16 -8.82 3.57
C GLY A 93 12.70 -8.39 3.73
N LEU A 94 11.81 -9.31 4.12
CA LEU A 94 10.38 -9.00 4.32
C LEU A 94 10.17 -7.89 5.35
N ASP A 95 10.91 -7.92 6.47
CA ASP A 95 10.85 -6.88 7.50
C ASP A 95 11.34 -5.52 6.99
N GLU A 96 12.42 -5.50 6.20
CA GLU A 96 12.94 -4.26 5.60
C GLU A 96 11.98 -3.69 4.56
N MET A 97 11.37 -4.56 3.74
CA MET A 97 10.34 -4.17 2.78
C MET A 97 9.13 -3.54 3.49
N LYS A 98 8.61 -4.20 4.54
CA LYS A 98 7.51 -3.66 5.35
C LYS A 98 7.89 -2.34 6.01
N GLN A 99 9.11 -2.23 6.53
CA GLN A 99 9.62 -0.99 7.13
C GLN A 99 9.73 0.14 6.09
N THR A 100 10.13 -0.18 4.86
CA THR A 100 10.21 0.79 3.75
C THR A 100 8.82 1.27 3.34
N MET A 101 7.84 0.37 3.28
CA MET A 101 6.43 0.73 3.04
C MET A 101 5.83 1.57 4.18
N LEU A 102 6.23 1.30 5.44
CA LEU A 102 5.87 2.13 6.58
C LEU A 102 6.47 3.54 6.51
N ASP A 103 7.75 3.64 6.13
CA ASP A 103 8.47 4.91 5.97
C ASP A 103 7.91 5.76 4.83
N ALA A 104 7.40 5.11 3.78
CA ALA A 104 6.68 5.77 2.69
C ALA A 104 5.46 6.58 3.18
N GLY A 105 4.87 6.17 4.31
CA GLY A 105 3.80 6.90 4.99
C GLY A 105 2.44 6.80 4.28
N VAL A 106 1.56 7.76 4.58
CA VAL A 106 0.22 7.84 3.97
C VAL A 106 0.32 8.14 2.47
N PRO A 107 -0.65 7.69 1.65
CA PRO A 107 -0.67 7.97 0.22
C PRO A 107 -0.57 9.48 -0.02
N SER A 108 0.52 9.89 -0.67
CA SER A 108 0.77 11.28 -1.03
C SER A 108 0.56 11.41 -2.53
N GLY A 109 -0.56 12.00 -2.92
CA GLY A 109 -0.93 12.11 -4.33
C GLY A 109 0.03 13.04 -5.09
N ASP A 110 0.91 12.47 -5.91
CA ASP A 110 1.17 13.07 -7.23
C ASP A 110 0.07 12.57 -8.17
N THR A 111 -1.14 13.08 -7.94
CA THR A 111 -2.22 13.02 -8.91
C THR A 111 -2.63 14.46 -9.07
N GLY A 112 -2.37 15.03 -10.25
CA GLY A 112 -2.55 16.45 -10.54
C GLY A 112 -3.74 17.04 -9.80
N LEU A 113 -3.43 17.99 -8.91
CA LEU A 113 -4.39 18.88 -8.28
C LEU A 113 -5.28 19.49 -9.38
N VAL A 114 -6.42 18.88 -9.67
CA VAL A 114 -7.57 19.63 -10.15
C VAL A 114 -8.11 20.37 -8.93
N ALA A 115 -7.40 21.45 -8.59
CA ALA A 115 -7.98 22.55 -7.86
C ALA A 115 -9.13 23.08 -8.70
N VAL A 116 -10.34 22.59 -8.43
CA VAL A 116 -11.54 23.26 -8.90
C VAL A 116 -11.67 24.53 -8.06
N LYS A 117 -11.45 25.66 -8.73
CA LYS A 117 -11.61 27.01 -8.21
C LYS A 117 -13.08 27.41 -8.21
#